data_AF-A0A7X2MRW8-F1
#
_entry.id   AF-A0A7X2MRW8-F1
#
_cell.length_a   1.000
_cell.length_b   1.000
_cell.length_c   1.000
_cell.angle_alpha   90.00
_cell.angle_beta   90.00
_cell.angle_gamma   90.00
#
_symmetry.space_group_name_H-M   'P 1'
#
loop_
_entity.id
_entity.type
_entity.pdbx_description
1 polymer ?
#
loop_
_entity_poly.entity_id
_entity_poly.type
_entity_poly.pdbx_seq_one_letter_code
_entity_poly.pdbx_strand_id
1 'polypeptide(L)'
;MKMKKLAALCLSAVLLTGHALPALADVNLVPQDLSSAPVVAPETLQRLSWQPLAASQTQTTKLANSGQTLNAPHIAGPVAAYSLPANIGELTLTLSSEVANGQVFAPNVLVLDENLRPAAWFPSRYFTYQKPGVMAADRLEGVMKLTPALGQQKIYLLVFTTDSDLTQTTTLLDPAKAYAQGT
;
A
#
# COMPACT_ATOMS: atom_id res chain seq x y z
N MET A 1 9.02 67.38 19.34
CA MET A 1 7.72 67.64 20.00
C MET A 1 6.90 66.35 20.02
N LYS A 2 6.10 66.17 21.06
CA LYS A 2 5.58 64.93 21.64
C LYS A 2 4.17 64.59 21.11
N MET A 3 3.95 63.31 20.79
CA MET A 3 2.72 62.47 20.68
C MET A 3 1.36 63.11 20.39
N LYS A 4 0.60 62.52 19.45
CA LYS A 4 -0.83 62.18 19.67
C LYS A 4 -1.14 60.80 19.09
N LYS A 5 -1.57 59.91 19.98
CA LYS A 5 -2.14 58.58 19.70
C LYS A 5 -3.59 58.76 19.25
N LEU A 6 -4.04 57.98 18.28
CA LEU A 6 -5.45 57.69 18.06
C LEU A 6 -5.62 56.18 17.97
N ALA A 7 -6.40 55.64 18.91
CA ALA A 7 -6.88 54.27 18.89
C ALA A 7 -8.09 54.19 17.95
N ALA A 8 -8.15 53.14 17.15
CA ALA A 8 -9.39 52.71 16.51
C ALA A 8 -9.63 51.25 16.90
N LEU A 9 -10.68 51.07 17.70
CA LEU A 9 -11.24 49.81 18.14
C LEU A 9 -12.24 49.36 17.07
N CYS A 10 -11.96 48.29 16.32
CA CYS A 10 -12.97 47.63 15.50
C CYS A 10 -13.11 46.18 15.98
N LEU A 11 -14.12 45.99 16.81
CA LEU A 11 -14.67 44.70 17.20
C LEU A 11 -15.77 44.38 16.17
N SER A 12 -15.56 43.37 15.34
CA SER A 12 -16.66 42.76 14.57
C SER A 12 -16.36 41.29 14.33
N ALA A 13 -16.94 40.47 15.20
CA ALA A 13 -17.15 39.06 14.99
C ALA A 13 -18.26 38.88 13.94
N VAL A 14 -17.97 38.17 12.86
CA VAL A 14 -18.98 37.44 12.10
C VAL A 14 -18.40 36.06 11.83
N LEU A 15 -18.93 35.06 12.54
CA LEU A 15 -18.83 33.66 12.18
C LEU A 15 -19.58 33.47 10.85
N LEU A 16 -18.85 33.31 9.76
CA LEU A 16 -19.35 32.51 8.65
C LEU A 16 -18.84 31.09 8.85
N THR A 17 -19.76 30.20 9.19
CA THR A 17 -19.59 28.74 9.09
C THR A 17 -19.47 28.37 7.61
N GLY A 18 -18.33 28.68 7.01
CA GLY A 18 -17.89 28.03 5.79
C GLY A 18 -17.46 26.62 6.17
N HIS A 19 -18.29 25.63 5.85
CA HIS A 19 -17.82 24.25 5.80
C HIS A 19 -16.74 24.21 4.73
N ALA A 20 -15.47 24.28 5.17
CA ALA A 20 -14.38 23.83 4.35
C ALA A 20 -14.66 22.35 4.07
N LEU A 21 -15.04 22.04 2.84
CA LEU A 21 -14.87 20.70 2.30
C LEU A 21 -13.45 20.27 2.67
N PRO A 22 -13.22 19.07 3.24
CA PRO A 22 -11.87 18.58 3.33
C PRO A 22 -11.37 18.50 1.89
N ALA A 23 -10.45 19.39 1.53
CA ALA A 23 -9.54 19.10 0.45
C ALA A 23 -8.95 17.73 0.82
N LEU A 24 -9.17 16.73 -0.03
CA LEU A 24 -8.41 15.50 0.04
C LEU A 24 -6.97 15.94 -0.17
N ALA A 25 -6.25 16.13 0.94
CA ALA A 25 -4.82 16.22 0.90
C ALA A 25 -4.39 14.99 0.11
N ASP A 26 -3.66 15.22 -0.98
CA ASP A 26 -2.84 14.19 -1.59
C ASP A 26 -1.98 13.68 -0.44
N VAL A 27 -2.40 12.56 0.15
CA VAL A 27 -1.70 11.97 1.27
C VAL A 27 -0.42 11.51 0.64
N ASN A 28 0.64 12.26 0.88
CA ASN A 28 2.00 11.79 0.69
C ASN A 28 2.16 10.65 1.70
N LEU A 29 1.65 9.47 1.34
CA LEU A 29 1.73 8.21 2.06
C LEU A 29 3.20 7.82 2.03
N VAL A 30 3.99 8.43 2.90
CA VAL A 30 5.34 7.96 3.20
C VAL A 30 5.15 6.64 3.95
N PRO A 31 5.41 5.47 3.33
CA PRO A 31 5.15 4.18 3.93
C PRO A 31 6.23 3.91 4.97
N GLN A 32 6.01 4.40 6.19
CA GLN A 32 6.90 4.23 7.35
C GLN A 32 6.12 4.15 8.69
N ASP A 33 4.79 4.36 8.70
CA ASP A 33 4.01 4.24 9.94
C ASP A 33 3.67 2.77 10.23
N LEU A 34 4.50 2.17 11.08
CA LEU A 34 4.31 0.80 11.56
C LEU A 34 3.32 0.70 12.73
N SER A 35 2.85 1.81 13.31
CA SER A 35 1.98 1.79 14.49
C SER A 35 0.62 1.12 14.23
N SER A 36 0.17 1.17 12.98
CA SER A 36 -1.08 0.58 12.51
C SER A 36 -0.87 -0.70 11.69
N ALA A 37 0.37 -1.18 11.56
CA ALA A 37 0.67 -2.40 10.82
C ALA A 37 0.21 -3.63 11.61
N PRO A 38 -0.36 -4.65 10.95
CA PRO A 38 -0.68 -5.92 11.62
C PRO A 38 0.55 -6.55 12.27
N VAL A 39 0.39 -6.99 13.52
CA VAL A 39 1.46 -7.63 14.29
C VAL A 39 1.51 -9.11 13.97
N VAL A 40 2.63 -9.55 13.39
CA VAL A 40 2.91 -10.97 13.13
C VAL A 40 4.01 -11.44 14.08
N ALA A 41 3.75 -12.52 14.81
CA ALA A 41 4.71 -13.07 15.74
C ALA A 41 5.99 -13.57 15.02
N PRO A 42 7.20 -13.32 15.57
CA PRO A 42 8.45 -13.75 14.94
C PRO A 42 8.50 -15.25 14.63
N GLU A 43 7.95 -16.10 15.49
CA GLU A 43 7.92 -17.56 15.33
C GLU A 43 7.03 -17.96 14.14
N THR A 44 5.98 -17.18 13.86
CA THR A 44 5.12 -17.39 12.69
C THR A 44 5.87 -17.01 11.41
N LEU A 45 6.61 -15.88 11.42
CA LEU A 45 7.42 -15.44 10.27
C LEU A 45 8.54 -16.44 9.93
N GLN A 46 9.16 -17.06 10.93
CA GLN A 46 10.21 -18.07 10.75
C GLN A 46 9.71 -19.36 10.11
N ARG A 47 8.41 -19.67 10.21
CA ARG A 47 7.82 -20.88 9.61
C ARG A 47 7.41 -20.70 8.15
N LEU A 48 7.41 -19.47 7.64
CA LEU A 48 7.07 -19.20 6.25
C LEU A 48 8.18 -19.70 5.31
N SER A 49 7.77 -20.29 4.21
CA SER A 49 8.64 -20.58 3.07
C SER A 49 8.81 -19.31 2.24
N TRP A 50 9.94 -18.63 2.41
CA TRP A 50 10.26 -17.40 1.71
C TRP A 50 10.76 -17.69 0.28
N GLN A 51 9.96 -17.35 -0.73
CA GLN A 51 10.30 -17.55 -2.13
C GLN A 51 11.34 -16.52 -2.59
N PRO A 52 12.51 -16.91 -3.09
CA PRO A 52 13.50 -15.96 -3.60
C PRO A 52 13.01 -15.27 -4.88
N LEU A 53 13.07 -13.94 -4.92
CA LEU A 53 12.86 -13.14 -6.11
C LEU A 53 14.17 -12.53 -6.57
N ALA A 54 14.51 -12.78 -7.82
CA ALA A 54 15.63 -12.11 -8.47
C ALA A 54 15.24 -10.66 -8.83
N ALA A 55 16.22 -9.77 -8.81
CA ALA A 55 16.03 -8.41 -9.28
C ALA A 55 15.60 -8.40 -10.76
N SER A 56 14.76 -7.43 -11.12
CA SER A 56 14.32 -7.18 -12.50
C SER A 56 13.55 -8.32 -13.18
N GLN A 57 12.96 -9.24 -12.40
CA GLN A 57 12.09 -10.30 -12.92
C GLN A 57 10.64 -10.08 -12.49
N THR A 58 9.72 -10.41 -13.39
CA THR A 58 8.29 -10.51 -13.07
C THR A 58 8.01 -11.86 -12.42
N GLN A 59 7.44 -11.85 -11.22
CA GLN A 59 6.93 -13.03 -10.54
C GLN A 59 5.41 -12.99 -10.52
N THR A 60 4.77 -14.07 -10.98
CA THR A 60 3.32 -14.25 -10.86
C THR A 60 3.01 -15.33 -9.85
N THR A 61 2.18 -15.00 -8.85
CA THR A 61 1.77 -15.93 -7.79
C THR A 61 0.26 -16.03 -7.75
N LYS A 62 -0.26 -17.26 -7.93
CA LYS A 62 -1.69 -17.54 -7.76
C LYS A 62 -1.94 -17.93 -6.31
N LEU A 63 -2.26 -16.95 -5.45
CA LEU A 63 -2.39 -17.16 -4.00
C LEU A 63 -3.35 -18.31 -3.62
N ALA A 64 -4.42 -18.52 -4.40
CA ALA A 64 -5.36 -19.62 -4.17
C ALA A 64 -4.71 -21.02 -4.25
N ASN A 65 -3.64 -21.17 -5.03
CA ASN A 65 -3.00 -22.46 -5.31
C ASN A 65 -1.65 -22.60 -4.63
N SER A 66 -0.93 -21.50 -4.45
CA SER A 66 0.47 -21.48 -3.99
C SER A 66 0.70 -20.63 -2.75
N GLY A 67 -0.35 -20.02 -2.21
CA GLY A 67 -0.26 -19.22 -1.00
C GLY A 67 -0.12 -20.09 0.24
N GLN A 68 0.47 -19.51 1.27
CA GLN A 68 0.71 -20.15 2.56
C GLN A 68 -0.34 -19.70 3.56
N THR A 69 -0.68 -20.55 4.52
CA THR A 69 -1.51 -20.13 5.65
C THR A 69 -0.65 -19.38 6.65
N LEU A 70 -1.17 -18.27 7.16
CA LEU A 70 -0.54 -17.48 8.21
C LEU A 70 -1.56 -17.29 9.33
N ASN A 71 -1.24 -17.78 10.53
CA ASN A 71 -2.06 -17.50 11.70
C ASN A 71 -1.54 -16.23 12.38
N ALA A 72 -2.17 -15.10 12.05
CA ALA A 72 -1.86 -13.80 12.64
C ALA A 72 -3.16 -12.98 12.78
N PRO A 73 -3.31 -12.18 13.85
CA PRO A 73 -4.47 -11.31 14.00
C PRO A 73 -4.64 -10.38 12.80
N HIS A 74 -5.90 -10.19 12.39
CA HIS A 74 -6.30 -9.27 11.32
C HIS A 74 -5.81 -9.61 9.91
N ILE A 75 -5.13 -10.75 9.72
CA ILE A 75 -4.71 -11.23 8.41
C ILE A 75 -5.65 -12.34 7.97
N ALA A 76 -6.17 -12.23 6.75
CA ALA A 76 -7.15 -13.14 6.20
C ALA A 76 -6.62 -13.87 4.96
N GLY A 77 -7.01 -15.14 4.84
CA GLY A 77 -6.74 -15.96 3.65
C GLY A 77 -5.26 -16.34 3.46
N PRO A 78 -4.92 -16.85 2.27
CA PRO A 78 -3.55 -17.21 1.94
C PRO A 78 -2.66 -15.97 1.79
N VAL A 79 -1.38 -16.13 2.14
CA VAL A 79 -0.35 -15.09 2.01
C VAL A 79 0.73 -15.50 1.02
N ALA A 80 1.41 -14.51 0.43
CA ALA A 80 2.64 -14.73 -0.33
C ALA A 80 3.85 -14.16 0.44
N ALA A 81 4.95 -14.89 0.43
CA ALA A 81 6.15 -14.56 1.20
C ALA A 81 7.37 -14.60 0.27
N TYR A 82 8.03 -13.45 0.10
CA TYR A 82 9.15 -13.30 -0.81
C TYR A 82 10.41 -12.85 -0.10
N SER A 83 11.57 -13.25 -0.61
CA SER A 83 12.86 -12.68 -0.21
C SER A 83 13.55 -12.03 -1.40
N LEU A 84 14.11 -10.85 -1.20
CA LEU A 84 14.80 -10.09 -2.25
C LEU A 84 16.25 -9.80 -1.84
N PRO A 85 17.19 -9.76 -2.81
CA PRO A 85 18.54 -9.28 -2.55
C PRO A 85 18.49 -7.80 -2.18
N ALA A 86 19.17 -7.44 -1.09
CA ALA A 86 19.22 -6.07 -0.57
C ALA A 86 20.59 -5.39 -0.77
N ASN A 87 21.55 -6.10 -1.36
CA ASN A 87 22.91 -5.64 -1.59
C ASN A 87 23.11 -4.91 -2.94
N ILE A 88 22.02 -4.60 -3.64
CA ILE A 88 22.03 -4.01 -5.00
C ILE A 88 21.57 -2.55 -5.04
N GLY A 89 21.37 -1.92 -3.87
CA GLY A 89 20.90 -0.55 -3.74
C GLY A 89 19.38 -0.44 -3.63
N GLU A 90 18.83 0.69 -4.07
CA GLU A 90 17.38 0.93 -4.08
C GLU A 90 16.66 -0.10 -4.97
N LEU A 91 15.57 -0.66 -4.45
CA LEU A 91 14.69 -1.57 -5.17
C LEU A 91 13.40 -0.86 -5.52
N THR A 92 13.01 -0.90 -6.79
CA THR A 92 11.67 -0.46 -7.23
C THR A 92 10.84 -1.69 -7.58
N LEU A 93 9.70 -1.86 -6.91
CA LEU A 93 8.82 -3.01 -7.07
C LEU A 93 7.42 -2.55 -7.46
N THR A 94 6.91 -3.06 -8.57
CA THR A 94 5.50 -2.92 -8.93
C THR A 94 4.75 -4.16 -8.44
N LEU A 95 3.82 -3.98 -7.50
CA LEU A 95 2.89 -5.04 -7.13
C LEU A 95 1.57 -4.79 -7.85
N SER A 96 1.08 -5.82 -8.54
CA SER A 96 -0.20 -5.83 -9.22
C SER A 96 -1.07 -6.98 -8.67
N SER A 97 -2.34 -6.69 -8.41
CA SER A 97 -3.37 -7.68 -8.14
C SER A 97 -4.48 -7.56 -9.17
N GLU A 98 -4.52 -8.52 -10.10
CA GLU A 98 -5.51 -8.54 -11.17
C GLU A 98 -6.91 -8.89 -10.65
N VAL A 99 -7.91 -8.22 -11.22
CA VAL A 99 -9.33 -8.54 -11.02
C VAL A 99 -9.65 -9.82 -11.79
N ALA A 100 -10.22 -10.79 -11.11
CA ALA A 100 -10.69 -12.03 -11.69
C ALA A 100 -12.13 -12.31 -11.22
N ASN A 101 -13.04 -12.60 -12.16
CA ASN A 101 -14.45 -12.90 -11.86
C ASN A 101 -15.15 -11.84 -11.00
N GLY A 102 -14.84 -10.56 -11.22
CA GLY A 102 -15.41 -9.43 -10.46
C GLY A 102 -14.89 -9.31 -9.03
N GLN A 103 -13.87 -10.08 -8.65
CA GLN A 103 -13.21 -10.02 -7.35
C GLN A 103 -11.73 -9.64 -7.54
N VAL A 104 -11.15 -9.02 -6.51
CA VAL A 104 -9.73 -8.67 -6.51
C VAL A 104 -9.18 -8.85 -5.10
N PHE A 105 -7.92 -9.26 -5.02
CA PHE A 105 -7.22 -9.36 -3.75
C PHE A 105 -6.69 -7.97 -3.39
N ALA A 106 -7.18 -7.39 -2.29
CA ALA A 106 -6.69 -6.10 -1.78
C ALA A 106 -5.38 -6.31 -1.01
N PRO A 107 -4.22 -5.92 -1.56
CA PRO A 107 -2.93 -6.33 -1.01
C PRO A 107 -2.45 -5.38 0.07
N ASN A 108 -1.90 -5.92 1.14
CA ASN A 108 -1.06 -5.25 2.11
C ASN A 108 0.33 -5.85 2.00
N VAL A 109 1.38 -5.04 2.16
CA VAL A 109 2.77 -5.50 2.13
C VAL A 109 3.46 -5.08 3.41
N LEU A 110 3.85 -6.07 4.21
CA LEU A 110 4.77 -5.87 5.33
C LEU A 110 6.19 -6.19 4.85
N VAL A 111 7.05 -5.18 4.86
CA VAL A 111 8.47 -5.30 4.54
C VAL A 111 9.22 -5.57 5.84
N LEU A 112 10.06 -6.59 5.83
CA LEU A 112 10.88 -7.00 6.97
C LEU A 112 12.37 -6.88 6.63
N ASP A 113 13.17 -6.59 7.64
CA ASP A 113 14.63 -6.62 7.55
C ASP A 113 15.18 -8.06 7.50
N GLU A 114 16.51 -8.19 7.43
CA GLU A 114 17.18 -9.50 7.38
C GLU A 114 16.97 -10.37 8.63
N ASN A 115 16.52 -9.77 9.74
CA ASN A 115 16.20 -10.43 11.00
C ASN A 115 14.69 -10.65 11.18
N LEU A 116 13.90 -10.52 10.10
CA LEU A 116 12.43 -10.62 10.09
C LEU A 116 11.73 -9.58 10.97
N ARG A 117 12.33 -8.40 11.17
CA ARG A 117 11.71 -7.29 11.91
C ARG A 117 10.99 -6.34 10.96
N PRO A 118 9.80 -5.84 11.29
CA PRO A 118 9.10 -4.83 10.49
C PRO A 118 9.97 -3.60 10.19
N ALA A 119 10.07 -3.26 8.91
CA ALA A 119 10.85 -2.13 8.40
C ALA A 119 9.98 -1.13 7.63
N ALA A 120 8.92 -1.59 6.93
CA ALA A 120 7.92 -0.73 6.31
C ALA A 120 6.59 -1.47 6.14
N TRP A 121 5.50 -0.71 6.01
CA TRP A 121 4.18 -1.27 5.73
C TRP A 121 3.45 -0.45 4.67
N PHE A 122 2.94 -1.15 3.65
CA PHE A 122 2.12 -0.60 2.58
C PHE A 122 0.70 -1.16 2.73
N PRO A 123 -0.26 -0.36 3.23
CA PRO A 123 -1.64 -0.80 3.41
C PRO A 123 -2.37 -0.93 2.07
N SER A 124 -3.50 -1.64 2.04
CA SER A 124 -4.38 -1.82 0.86
C SER A 124 -4.64 -0.53 0.07
N ARG A 125 -4.93 0.57 0.76
CA ARG A 125 -5.17 1.90 0.15
C ARG A 125 -4.00 2.46 -0.66
N TYR A 126 -2.79 1.93 -0.49
CA TYR A 126 -1.62 2.29 -1.31
C TYR A 126 -1.75 1.78 -2.75
N PHE A 127 -2.49 0.70 -2.94
CA PHE A 127 -2.68 0.04 -4.23
C PHE A 127 -3.97 0.53 -4.86
N THR A 128 -3.82 1.26 -5.95
CA THR A 128 -4.94 1.97 -6.59
C THR A 128 -5.43 1.22 -7.82
N TYR A 129 -6.71 1.34 -8.11
CA TYR A 129 -7.29 0.73 -9.30
C TYR A 129 -6.69 1.31 -10.58
N GLN A 130 -6.23 0.43 -11.45
CA GLN A 130 -5.76 0.72 -12.78
C GLN A 130 -6.72 0.12 -13.80
N LYS A 131 -7.16 0.97 -14.73
CA LYS A 131 -8.01 0.56 -15.86
C LYS A 131 -7.27 -0.45 -16.76
N PRO A 132 -8.02 -1.29 -17.51
CA PRO A 132 -7.40 -2.22 -18.43
C PRO A 132 -6.72 -1.44 -19.57
N GLY A 133 -5.56 -1.93 -19.97
CA GLY A 133 -4.85 -1.49 -21.15
C GLY A 133 -4.87 -2.57 -22.23
N VAL A 134 -4.25 -2.30 -23.38
CA VAL A 134 -4.22 -3.26 -24.51
C VAL A 134 -3.67 -4.63 -24.10
N MET A 135 -2.73 -4.67 -23.14
CA MET A 135 -2.04 -5.87 -22.67
C MET A 135 -2.19 -6.11 -21.16
N ALA A 136 -3.07 -5.38 -20.46
CA ALA A 136 -3.18 -5.46 -19.00
C ALA A 136 -4.65 -5.47 -18.57
N ALA A 137 -5.01 -6.37 -17.65
CA ALA A 137 -6.35 -6.42 -17.07
C ALA A 137 -6.58 -5.29 -16.05
N ASP A 138 -7.85 -5.13 -15.66
CA ASP A 138 -8.24 -4.43 -14.44
C ASP A 138 -7.45 -4.96 -13.25
N ARG A 139 -6.88 -4.07 -12.44
CA ARG A 139 -6.02 -4.46 -11.31
C ARG A 139 -5.92 -3.39 -10.24
N LEU A 140 -5.55 -3.78 -9.03
CA LEU A 140 -4.98 -2.87 -8.04
C LEU A 140 -3.46 -2.87 -8.20
N GLU A 141 -2.84 -1.69 -8.27
CA GLU A 141 -1.40 -1.56 -8.50
C GLU A 141 -0.78 -0.48 -7.61
N GLY A 142 0.48 -0.71 -7.21
CA GLY A 142 1.30 0.23 -6.47
C GLY A 142 2.78 0.00 -6.73
N VAL A 143 3.56 1.09 -6.78
CA VAL A 143 5.01 1.07 -6.99
C VAL A 143 5.73 1.40 -5.69
N MET A 144 6.35 0.39 -5.09
CA MET A 144 7.07 0.50 -3.83
C MET A 144 8.54 0.75 -4.10
N LYS A 145 9.08 1.84 -3.55
CA LYS A 145 10.53 2.09 -3.50
C LYS A 145 11.06 1.68 -2.14
N LEU A 146 11.96 0.71 -2.13
CA LEU A 146 12.57 0.17 -0.92
C LEU A 146 14.05 0.50 -0.92
N THR A 147 14.51 1.07 0.18
CA THR A 147 15.93 1.38 0.39
C THR A 147 16.43 0.52 1.55
N PRO A 148 17.04 -0.63 1.28
CA PRO A 148 17.59 -1.46 2.34
C PRO A 148 18.70 -0.73 3.13
N ALA A 149 18.89 -1.11 4.38
CA ALA A 149 19.95 -0.55 5.22
C ALA A 149 21.34 -0.94 4.69
N LEU A 150 22.34 -0.11 4.95
CA LEU A 150 23.73 -0.42 4.57
C LEU A 150 24.20 -1.72 5.22
N GLY A 151 24.79 -2.60 4.41
CA GLY A 151 25.28 -3.92 4.84
C GLY A 151 24.24 -5.03 4.78
N GLN A 152 22.97 -4.70 4.62
CA GLN A 152 21.89 -5.68 4.56
C GLN A 152 21.98 -6.53 3.28
N GLN A 153 21.93 -7.84 3.43
CA GLN A 153 22.04 -8.76 2.28
C GLN A 153 20.68 -9.14 1.71
N LYS A 154 19.63 -9.10 2.54
CA LYS A 154 18.28 -9.55 2.18
C LYS A 154 17.20 -8.75 2.89
N ILE A 155 16.09 -8.52 2.20
CA ILE A 155 14.82 -8.09 2.80
C ILE A 155 13.74 -9.13 2.51
N TYR A 156 12.65 -9.09 3.27
CA TYR A 156 11.52 -9.97 3.07
C TYR A 156 10.23 -9.20 2.89
N LEU A 157 9.35 -9.69 2.01
CA LEU A 157 8.06 -9.10 1.71
C LEU A 157 6.97 -10.12 2.02
N LEU A 158 6.12 -9.80 3.00
CA LEU A 158 4.91 -10.54 3.28
C LEU A 158 3.73 -9.80 2.65
N VAL A 159 3.09 -10.44 1.66
CA VAL A 159 1.93 -9.91 0.96
C VAL A 159 0.68 -10.66 1.44
N PHE A 160 -0.30 -9.93 1.94
CA PHE A 160 -1.50 -10.49 2.57
C PHE A 160 -2.70 -9.55 2.39
N THR A 161 -3.90 -9.98 2.78
CA THR A 161 -5.08 -9.10 2.89
C THR A 161 -5.58 -9.12 4.32
N THR A 162 -6.37 -8.12 4.72
CA THR A 162 -6.91 -8.03 6.08
C THR A 162 -8.40 -8.33 6.12
N ASP A 163 -8.91 -8.66 7.31
CA ASP A 163 -10.36 -8.84 7.53
C ASP A 163 -11.14 -7.57 7.13
N SER A 164 -10.59 -6.39 7.39
CA SER A 164 -11.23 -5.12 7.00
C SER A 164 -11.30 -4.95 5.49
N ASP A 165 -10.26 -5.32 4.76
CA ASP A 165 -10.22 -5.14 3.30
C ASP A 165 -11.23 -6.04 2.59
N LEU A 166 -11.56 -7.21 3.16
CA LEU A 166 -12.59 -8.11 2.63
C LEU A 166 -13.99 -7.51 2.65
N THR A 167 -14.22 -6.49 3.48
CA THR A 167 -15.52 -5.80 3.59
C THR A 167 -15.62 -4.56 2.71
N GLN A 168 -14.52 -4.16 2.07
CA GLN A 168 -14.46 -2.97 1.22
C GLN A 168 -14.81 -3.31 -0.22
N THR A 169 -15.35 -2.32 -0.94
CA THR A 169 -15.66 -2.42 -2.36
C THR A 169 -14.85 -1.39 -3.15
N THR A 170 -14.36 -1.80 -4.32
CA THR A 170 -13.75 -0.89 -5.29
C THR A 170 -14.67 -0.74 -6.50
N THR A 171 -14.65 0.42 -7.14
CA THR A 171 -15.50 0.69 -8.31
C THR A 171 -14.72 0.37 -9.57
N LEU A 172 -15.14 -0.66 -10.31
CA LEU A 172 -14.65 -0.93 -11.65
C LEU A 172 -15.29 0.07 -12.63
N LEU A 173 -14.50 0.62 -13.54
CA LEU A 173 -15.10 1.39 -14.64
C LEU A 173 -15.83 0.40 -15.56
N ASP A 174 -17.09 0.69 -15.85
CA ASP A 174 -17.88 -0.12 -16.78
C ASP A 174 -17.12 -0.33 -18.11
N PRO A 175 -16.91 -1.59 -18.54
CA PRO A 175 -16.19 -1.90 -19.78
C PRO A 175 -16.69 -1.09 -20.98
N ALA A 176 -18.00 -0.85 -21.10
CA ALA A 176 -18.59 -0.11 -22.20
C ALA A 176 -18.11 1.36 -22.26
N LYS A 177 -17.78 1.96 -21.12
CA LYS A 177 -17.20 3.32 -21.06
C LYS A 177 -15.70 3.33 -21.33
N ALA A 178 -14.99 2.24 -21.05
CA ALA A 178 -13.56 2.11 -21.34
C ALA A 178 -13.30 2.05 -22.86
N TYR A 179 -14.15 1.34 -23.62
CA TYR A 179 -14.05 1.29 -25.09
C TYR A 179 -14.43 2.61 -25.79
N ALA A 180 -15.29 3.43 -25.17
CA ALA A 180 -15.72 4.71 -25.75
C ALA A 180 -14.69 5.85 -25.58
N GLN A 181 -13.66 5.69 -24.75
CA GLN A 181 -12.58 6.68 -24.59
C GLN A 181 -11.39 6.45 -25.54
N GLY A 182 -11.41 5.36 -26.33
CA GLY A 182 -10.31 4.93 -27.20
C GLY A 182 -10.49 5.22 -28.69
N THR A 183 -11.36 6.17 -29.09
CA THR A 183 -11.55 6.61 -30.49
C THR A 183 -11.16 8.05 -30.70
#